data_AF-A0A7S0I4P6-F1
#
_entry.id   AF-A0A7S0I4P6-F1
#
_cell.length_a   1.000
_cell.length_b   1.000
_cell.length_c   1.000
_cell.angle_alpha   90.00
_cell.angle_beta   90.00
_cell.angle_gamma   90.00
#
_symmetry.space_group_name_H-M   'P 1'
#
loop_
_entity.id
_entity.type
_entity.pdbx_description
1 polymer ?
#
loop_
_entity_poly.entity_id
_entity_poly.type
_entity_poly.pdbx_seq_one_letter_code
_entity_poly.pdbx_strand_id
1 'polypeptide(L)'
;AGQVSLVENMALNATYPQILTEGGDDRLILNKKGTNKYHCTPKPIVGSLFRGSCTCNIPTETAYQAAEAAFYSLRSGEISVGDIMEGVRSRIKSLYDLPAGTEVFLCPSGSDAEYMP
;
A
#
# COMPACT_ATOMS: atom_id res chain seq x y z
N ALA A 1 12.84 -26.64 -15.14
CA ALA A 1 12.25 -25.30 -15.26
C ALA A 1 10.77 -25.43 -14.90
N GLY A 2 10.39 -25.03 -13.69
CA GLY A 2 9.03 -25.20 -13.18
C GLY A 2 8.05 -24.31 -13.94
N GLN A 3 6.86 -24.83 -14.23
CA GLN A 3 5.74 -24.04 -14.74
C GLN A 3 5.42 -22.95 -13.72
N VAL A 4 5.75 -21.69 -14.05
CA VAL A 4 5.22 -20.52 -13.36
C VAL A 4 3.72 -20.49 -13.62
N SER A 5 2.93 -20.46 -12.55
CA SER A 5 1.46 -20.48 -12.64
C SER A 5 0.94 -19.26 -13.40
N LEU A 6 -0.28 -19.35 -13.96
CA LEU A 6 -0.92 -18.20 -14.64
C LEU A 6 -1.03 -16.98 -13.72
N VAL A 7 -1.28 -17.21 -12.42
CA VAL A 7 -1.39 -16.16 -11.40
C VAL A 7 -0.04 -15.48 -11.16
N GLU A 8 1.04 -16.25 -11.05
CA GLU A 8 2.39 -15.69 -10.93
C GLU A 8 2.81 -14.92 -12.19
N ASN A 9 2.48 -15.43 -13.38
CA ASN A 9 2.72 -14.70 -14.64
C ASN A 9 1.92 -13.39 -14.72
N MET A 10 0.69 -13.35 -14.19
CA MET A 10 -0.11 -12.12 -14.11
C MET A 10 0.52 -11.13 -13.11
N ALA A 11 0.94 -11.59 -11.94
CA ALA A 11 1.59 -10.75 -10.94
C ALA A 11 2.91 -10.15 -11.46
N LEU A 12 3.72 -10.94 -12.17
CA LEU A 12 4.97 -10.48 -12.76
C LEU A 12 4.77 -9.41 -13.84
N ASN A 13 3.64 -9.45 -14.55
CA ASN A 13 3.30 -8.50 -15.62
C ASN A 13 2.42 -7.32 -15.15
N ALA A 14 2.00 -7.29 -13.89
CA ALA A 14 1.13 -6.24 -13.39
C ALA A 14 1.82 -4.87 -13.42
N THR A 15 1.05 -3.81 -13.65
CA THR A 15 1.53 -2.42 -13.58
C THR A 15 1.39 -1.88 -12.15
N TYR A 16 2.17 -0.85 -11.81
CA TYR A 16 2.06 -0.20 -10.50
C TYR A 16 0.61 0.22 -10.15
N PRO A 17 -0.16 0.88 -11.05
CA PRO A 17 -1.54 1.24 -10.73
C PRO A 17 -2.46 0.05 -10.46
N GLN A 18 -2.21 -1.11 -11.08
CA GLN A 18 -2.98 -2.33 -10.82
C GLN A 18 -2.69 -2.86 -9.42
N ILE A 19 -1.40 -3.06 -9.11
CA ILE A 19 -0.95 -3.56 -7.80
C ILE A 19 -1.39 -2.65 -6.66
N LEU A 20 -1.42 -1.33 -6.85
CA LEU A 20 -1.89 -0.38 -5.85
C LEU A 20 -3.36 -0.59 -5.43
N THR A 21 -4.16 -1.22 -6.29
CA THR A 21 -5.62 -1.40 -6.12
C THR A 21 -6.03 -2.85 -5.88
N GLU A 22 -5.05 -3.74 -5.70
CA GLU A 22 -5.26 -5.18 -5.59
C GLU A 22 -4.77 -5.73 -4.25
N GLY A 23 -5.44 -6.77 -3.76
CA GLY A 23 -5.06 -7.50 -2.55
C GLY A 23 -5.27 -6.73 -1.25
N GLY A 24 -4.95 -7.39 -0.13
CA GLY A 24 -4.93 -6.80 1.22
C GLY A 24 -6.29 -6.49 1.81
N ASP A 25 -7.11 -5.69 1.14
CA ASP A 25 -8.37 -5.16 1.66
C ASP A 25 -9.40 -4.89 0.54
N ASP A 26 -10.66 -5.25 0.77
CA ASP A 26 -11.76 -5.09 -0.19
C ASP A 26 -12.02 -3.63 -0.60
N ARG A 27 -11.60 -2.67 0.24
CA ARG A 27 -11.72 -1.22 0.03
C ARG A 27 -10.79 -0.68 -1.06
N LEU A 28 -9.82 -1.46 -1.53
CA LEU A 28 -8.92 -1.04 -2.61
C LEU A 28 -9.52 -1.30 -4.00
N ILE A 29 -10.51 -2.19 -4.10
CA ILE A 29 -11.14 -2.58 -5.37
C ILE A 29 -11.92 -1.40 -5.96
N LEU A 30 -11.62 -1.08 -7.22
CA LEU A 30 -12.27 0.01 -7.94
C LEU A 30 -13.58 -0.43 -8.60
N ASN A 31 -14.55 0.49 -8.61
CA ASN A 31 -15.78 0.34 -9.39
C ASN A 31 -15.57 0.75 -10.86
N LYS A 32 -16.63 0.66 -11.68
CA LYS A 32 -16.60 1.06 -13.11
C LYS A 32 -16.23 2.53 -13.37
N LYS A 33 -16.35 3.41 -12.36
CA LYS A 33 -15.94 4.82 -12.42
C LYS A 33 -14.49 5.04 -12.00
N GLY A 34 -13.74 3.99 -11.66
CA GLY A 34 -12.34 4.08 -11.25
C GLY A 34 -12.13 4.59 -9.83
N THR A 35 -13.14 4.52 -8.96
CA THR A 35 -13.03 4.90 -7.54
C THR A 35 -13.31 3.69 -6.66
N ASN A 36 -12.82 3.71 -5.43
CA ASN A 36 -13.23 2.73 -4.43
C ASN A 36 -14.67 2.96 -3.92
N LYS A 37 -15.11 2.14 -2.94
CA LYS A 37 -16.43 2.24 -2.30
C LYS A 37 -16.68 3.55 -1.54
N TYR A 38 -15.62 4.33 -1.26
CA TYR A 38 -15.68 5.66 -0.65
C TYR A 38 -15.51 6.80 -1.66
N HIS A 39 -15.62 6.53 -2.96
CA HIS A 39 -15.46 7.51 -4.02
C HIS A 39 -14.07 8.19 -4.07
N CYS A 40 -13.05 7.58 -3.48
CA CYS A 40 -11.67 8.03 -3.59
C CYS A 40 -10.98 7.39 -4.80
N THR A 41 -10.18 8.18 -5.51
CA THR A 41 -9.32 7.71 -6.60
C THR A 41 -7.98 7.20 -6.04
N PRO A 42 -7.39 6.16 -6.62
CA PRO A 42 -6.05 5.70 -6.22
C PRO A 42 -4.94 6.62 -6.73
N LYS A 43 -5.27 7.53 -7.65
CA LYS A 43 -4.37 8.55 -8.18
C LYS A 43 -4.60 9.88 -7.48
N PRO A 44 -3.53 10.67 -7.24
CA PRO A 44 -3.64 12.04 -6.78
C PRO A 44 -4.48 12.90 -7.74
N ILE A 45 -5.15 13.91 -7.19
CA ILE A 45 -5.84 14.94 -7.98
C ILE A 45 -5.00 16.22 -7.90
N VAL A 46 -4.25 16.51 -8.96
CA VAL A 46 -3.35 17.68 -9.04
C VAL A 46 -4.16 18.97 -8.93
N GLY A 47 -3.68 19.91 -8.11
CA GLY A 47 -4.30 21.22 -7.93
C GLY A 47 -5.62 21.23 -7.15
N SER A 48 -6.03 20.09 -6.58
CA SER A 48 -7.23 19.98 -5.76
C SER A 48 -6.90 20.14 -4.27
N LEU A 49 -7.72 20.92 -3.55
CA LEU A 49 -7.77 20.88 -2.09
C LEU A 49 -8.74 19.77 -1.67
N PHE A 50 -8.23 18.55 -1.52
CA PHE A 50 -9.05 17.43 -1.05
C PHE A 50 -9.24 17.51 0.47
N ARG A 51 -10.48 17.69 0.92
CA ARG A 51 -10.83 17.60 2.34
C ARG A 51 -11.02 16.14 2.71
N GLY A 52 -9.93 15.55 3.19
CA GLY A 52 -9.90 14.18 3.67
C GLY A 52 -10.96 13.84 4.72
N SER A 53 -11.29 12.55 4.82
CA SER A 53 -12.14 12.02 5.88
C SER A 53 -11.32 11.16 6.84
N CYS A 54 -11.88 10.86 8.01
CA CYS A 54 -11.31 9.88 8.92
C CYS A 54 -11.45 8.43 8.42
N THR A 55 -12.23 8.20 7.35
CA THR A 55 -12.52 6.85 6.83
C THR A 55 -11.65 6.48 5.63
N CYS A 56 -11.43 7.41 4.69
CA CYS A 56 -10.64 7.20 3.48
C CYS A 56 -10.15 8.53 2.92
N ASN A 57 -8.96 8.51 2.32
CA ASN A 57 -8.31 9.68 1.74
C ASN A 57 -7.73 9.37 0.36
N ILE A 58 -7.71 10.38 -0.51
CA ILE A 58 -6.97 10.33 -1.78
C ILE A 58 -5.47 10.49 -1.46
N PRO A 59 -4.58 9.67 -2.06
CA PRO A 59 -3.15 9.79 -1.82
C PRO A 59 -2.63 11.15 -2.30
N THR A 60 -1.67 11.70 -1.57
CA THR A 60 -0.92 12.87 -2.01
C THR A 60 0.01 12.49 -3.17
N GLU A 61 0.43 13.48 -3.95
CA GLU A 61 1.36 13.27 -5.07
C GLU A 61 2.68 12.64 -4.59
N THR A 62 3.23 13.15 -3.49
CA THR A 62 4.45 12.60 -2.88
C THR A 62 4.27 11.15 -2.42
N ALA A 63 3.13 10.81 -1.82
CA ALA A 63 2.87 9.43 -1.38
C ALA A 63 2.73 8.47 -2.58
N TYR A 64 2.08 8.91 -3.66
CA TYR A 64 1.95 8.12 -4.88
C TYR A 64 3.30 7.86 -5.54
N GLN A 65 4.14 8.90 -5.69
CA GLN A 65 5.49 8.77 -6.23
C GLN A 65 6.38 7.86 -5.38
N ALA A 66 6.31 7.97 -4.04
CA ALA A 66 7.07 7.11 -3.14
C ALA A 66 6.64 5.63 -3.26
N ALA A 67 5.34 5.37 -3.40
CA ALA A 67 4.81 4.02 -3.61
C ALA A 67 5.20 3.45 -4.98
N GLU A 68 5.22 4.28 -6.03
CA GLU A 68 5.69 3.89 -7.36
C GLU A 68 7.18 3.53 -7.35
N ALA A 69 8.02 4.34 -6.71
CA ALA A 69 9.44 4.04 -6.56
C ALA A 69 9.66 2.73 -5.81
N ALA A 70 8.95 2.52 -4.69
CA ALA A 70 9.01 1.29 -3.92
C ALA A 70 8.62 0.06 -4.76
N PHE A 71 7.58 0.19 -5.60
CA PHE A 71 7.17 -0.87 -6.51
C PHE A 71 8.28 -1.26 -7.51
N TYR A 72 8.96 -0.29 -8.12
CA TYR A 72 10.05 -0.58 -9.06
C TYR A 72 11.31 -1.13 -8.37
N SER A 73 11.65 -0.65 -7.17
CA SER A 73 12.76 -1.22 -6.39
C SER A 73 12.46 -2.66 -5.95
N LEU A 74 11.22 -2.97 -5.55
CA LEU A 74 10.80 -4.34 -5.27
C LEU A 74 10.87 -5.23 -6.51
N ARG A 75 10.38 -4.74 -7.65
CA ARG A 75 10.36 -5.52 -8.89
C ARG A 75 11.76 -5.78 -9.46
N SER A 76 12.68 -4.85 -9.31
CA SER A 76 14.07 -5.03 -9.71
C SER A 76 14.87 -5.91 -8.74
N GLY A 77 14.33 -6.18 -7.54
CA GLY A 77 15.02 -6.89 -6.48
C GLY A 77 16.09 -6.05 -5.77
N GLU A 78 16.11 -4.74 -5.98
CA GLU A 78 16.99 -3.80 -5.28
C GLU A 78 16.73 -3.81 -3.77
N ILE A 79 15.47 -3.96 -3.38
CA ILE A 79 15.03 -4.01 -1.99
C ILE A 79 14.06 -5.18 -1.79
N SER A 80 14.06 -5.78 -0.59
CA SER A 80 13.08 -6.81 -0.24
C SER A 80 11.85 -6.21 0.44
N VAL A 81 10.74 -6.99 0.47
CA VAL A 81 9.56 -6.64 1.24
C VAL A 81 9.90 -6.48 2.73
N GLY A 82 10.79 -7.33 3.26
CA GLY A 82 11.24 -7.29 4.64
C GLY A 82 11.92 -5.97 5.00
N ASP A 83 12.79 -5.47 4.11
CA ASP A 83 13.51 -4.20 4.30
C ASP A 83 12.54 -3.00 4.32
N ILE A 84 11.59 -2.97 3.39
CA ILE A 84 10.56 -1.92 3.35
C ILE A 84 9.72 -1.94 4.63
N MET A 85 9.25 -3.13 5.04
CA MET A 85 8.45 -3.27 6.24
C MET A 85 9.23 -2.86 7.50
N GLU A 86 10.52 -3.19 7.58
CA GLU A 86 11.37 -2.76 8.69
C GLU A 86 11.59 -1.25 8.71
N GLY A 87 11.79 -0.65 7.53
CA GLY A 87 11.85 0.80 7.39
C GLY A 87 10.56 1.50 7.87
N VAL A 88 9.39 0.95 7.56
CA VAL A 88 8.10 1.46 8.05
C VAL A 88 8.00 1.32 9.58
N ARG A 89 8.34 0.15 10.14
CA ARG A 89 8.33 -0.07 11.61
C ARG A 89 9.26 0.91 12.32
N SER A 90 10.48 1.05 11.85
CA SER A 90 11.48 1.98 12.42
C SER A 90 11.00 3.43 12.40
N ARG A 91 10.38 3.87 11.30
CA ARG A 91 9.82 5.23 11.20
C ARG A 91 8.66 5.44 12.16
N ILE A 92 7.76 4.47 12.33
CA ILE A 92 6.66 4.55 13.30
C ILE A 92 7.22 4.61 14.73
N LYS A 93 8.15 3.72 15.09
CA LYS A 93 8.79 3.70 16.41
C LYS A 93 9.43 5.05 16.73
N SER A 94 10.13 5.65 15.76
CA SER A 94 10.76 6.97 15.91
C SER A 94 9.75 8.11 16.00
N LEU A 95 8.70 8.12 15.17
CA LEU A 95 7.70 9.20 15.15
C LEU A 95 6.91 9.30 16.45
N TYR A 96 6.64 8.17 17.10
CA TYR A 96 5.87 8.11 18.35
C TYR A 96 6.73 7.99 19.60
N ASP A 97 8.06 8.03 19.47
CA ASP A 97 9.01 7.85 20.58
C ASP A 97 8.69 6.60 21.43
N LEU A 98 8.50 5.47 20.74
CA LEU A 98 8.06 4.24 21.40
C LEU A 98 9.14 3.69 22.35
N PRO A 99 8.78 3.21 23.55
CA PRO A 99 9.74 2.63 24.48
C PRO A 99 10.53 1.45 23.87
N ALA A 100 11.77 1.28 24.30
CA ALA A 100 12.58 0.13 23.92
C ALA A 100 11.86 -1.19 24.20
N GLY A 101 11.91 -2.12 23.24
CA GLY A 101 11.17 -3.40 23.29
C GLY A 101 9.72 -3.33 22.81
N THR A 102 9.21 -2.15 22.44
CA THR A 102 7.89 -2.02 21.79
C THR A 102 7.97 -2.48 20.34
N GLU A 103 7.05 -3.38 19.96
CA GLU A 103 6.92 -3.85 18.59
C GLU A 103 5.80 -3.17 17.81
N VAL A 104 5.95 -3.15 16.48
CA VAL A 104 4.98 -2.55 15.56
C VAL A 104 4.55 -3.62 14.56
N PHE A 105 3.27 -3.99 14.62
CA PHE A 105 2.66 -4.92 13.69
C PHE A 105 2.04 -4.15 12.52
N LEU A 106 2.44 -4.50 11.30
CA LEU A 106 1.87 -3.91 10.09
C LEU A 106 0.73 -4.80 9.60
N CYS A 107 -0.46 -4.23 9.47
CA CYS A 107 -1.66 -4.92 9.02
C CYS A 107 -2.12 -4.35 7.67
N PRO A 108 -2.75 -5.16 6.80
CA PRO A 108 -3.37 -4.65 5.57
C PRO A 108 -4.43 -3.59 5.85
N SER A 109 -5.14 -3.73 6.98
CA SER A 109 -6.12 -2.76 7.43
C SER A 109 -6.30 -2.71 8.94
N GLY A 110 -6.99 -1.68 9.43
CA GLY A 110 -7.37 -1.58 10.85
C GLY A 110 -8.34 -2.67 11.28
N SER A 111 -9.21 -3.14 10.38
CA SER A 111 -10.13 -4.24 10.68
C SER A 111 -9.36 -5.55 10.85
N ASP A 112 -8.34 -5.80 10.04
CA ASP A 112 -7.48 -6.98 10.21
C ASP A 112 -6.72 -6.94 11.54
N ALA A 113 -6.31 -5.74 11.99
CA ALA A 113 -5.65 -5.57 13.28
C ALA A 113 -6.59 -5.89 14.46
N GLU A 114 -7.88 -5.59 14.35
CA GLU A 114 -8.87 -5.89 15.40
C GLU A 114 -9.16 -7.39 15.55
N TYR A 115 -9.06 -8.16 14.45
CA TYR A 115 -9.31 -9.60 14.46
C TYR A 115 -8.06 -10.46 14.68
N MET A 116 -6.91 -9.83 14.90
CA MET A 116 -5.67 -10.54 15.25
C MET A 116 -5.69 -10.92 16.74
N PRO A 117 -5.53 -12.22 17.08
CA PRO A 117 -5.61 -12.70 18.46
C PRO A 117 -4.42 -12.29 19.33
#